data_AF-A0A1Q4W0G6-F1
#
_entry.id   AF-A0A1Q4W0G6-F1
#
_cell.length_a   1.000
_cell.length_b   1.000
_cell.length_c   1.000
_cell.angle_alpha   90.00
_cell.angle_beta   90.00
_cell.angle_gamma   90.00
#
_symmetry.space_group_name_H-M   'P 1'
#
loop_
_entity.id
_entity.type
_entity.pdbx_description
1 polymer ?
#
loop_
_entity_poly.entity_id
_entity_poly.type
_entity_poly.pdbx_seq_one_letter_code
_entity_poly.pdbx_strand_id
1 'polypeptide(L)'
;MSSPPAAPAPRWPLILLRTSTTLLALLALLQVMLAGSFLNGTYDSLKDHEGNAMMLATVVVLQLAVAVAVRWPGRGPLWPLWTTALLTVAVIGQITAGYARALGVHVTLGVLLVSGVLFGLVGAWRLPLPAREARVVGGPDGTGRLPRPGGPVEVVK
;
A
#
# COMPACT_ATOMS: atom_id res chain seq x y z
N MET A 1 19.38 35.63 6.65
CA MET A 1 19.23 34.48 7.56
C MET A 1 18.62 33.34 6.76
N SER A 2 19.42 32.34 6.37
CA SER A 2 18.95 31.16 5.63
C SER A 2 18.41 30.13 6.62
N SER A 3 17.12 29.79 6.50
CA SER A 3 16.52 28.72 7.31
C SER A 3 17.25 27.39 7.07
N PRO A 4 17.43 26.56 8.11
CA PRO A 4 18.04 25.24 7.94
C PRO A 4 17.19 24.37 7.00
N PRO A 5 17.82 23.48 6.21
CA PRO A 5 17.10 22.57 5.31
C PRO A 5 16.14 21.68 6.13
N ALA A 6 14.91 21.53 5.63
CA ALA A 6 13.90 20.70 6.29
C ALA A 6 14.36 19.24 6.38
N ALA A 7 14.14 18.61 7.53
CA ALA A 7 14.48 17.21 7.75
C ALA A 7 13.81 16.29 6.71
N PRO A 8 14.49 15.23 6.24
CA PRO A 8 13.94 14.32 5.25
C PRO A 8 12.69 13.59 5.76
N ALA A 9 11.72 13.40 4.86
CA ALA A 9 10.46 12.72 5.21
C ALA A 9 10.69 11.23 5.56
N PRO A 10 9.95 10.68 6.54
CA PRO A 10 10.09 9.29 6.93
C PRO A 10 9.66 8.33 5.81
N ARG A 11 10.39 7.21 5.67
CA ARG A 11 10.12 6.19 4.63
C ARG A 11 9.04 5.18 5.01
N TRP A 12 8.80 4.98 6.31
CA TRP A 12 7.90 3.95 6.81
C TRP A 12 6.45 4.05 6.28
N PRO A 13 5.83 5.24 6.07
CA PRO A 13 4.46 5.30 5.58
C PRO A 13 4.33 4.75 4.16
N LEU A 14 5.34 5.00 3.32
CA LEU A 14 5.38 4.50 1.94
C LEU A 14 5.66 2.99 1.88
N ILE A 15 6.47 2.47 2.81
CA ILE A 15 6.68 1.03 2.94
C ILE A 15 5.36 0.35 3.32
N LEU A 16 4.67 0.87 4.34
CA LEU A 16 3.36 0.36 4.73
C LEU A 16 2.39 0.41 3.54
N LEU A 17 2.30 1.55 2.85
CA LEU A 17 1.45 1.73 1.67
C LEU A 17 1.70 0.64 0.62
N ARG A 18 2.97 0.36 0.29
CA ARG A 18 3.33 -0.67 -0.68
C ARG A 18 2.98 -2.07 -0.19
N THR A 19 3.25 -2.39 1.07
CA THR A 19 2.93 -3.71 1.63
C THR A 19 1.42 -3.95 1.65
N SER A 20 0.65 -2.97 2.09
CA SER A 20 -0.80 -3.12 2.24
C SER A 20 -1.52 -3.06 0.88
N THR A 21 -1.07 -2.26 -0.09
CA THR A 21 -1.59 -2.32 -1.47
C THR A 21 -1.28 -3.65 -2.16
N THR A 22 -0.11 -4.24 -1.89
CA THR A 22 0.24 -5.57 -2.41
C THR A 22 -0.66 -6.64 -1.80
N LEU A 23 -0.88 -6.60 -0.48
CA LEU A 23 -1.81 -7.50 0.18
C LEU A 23 -3.25 -7.35 -0.36
N LEU A 24 -3.73 -6.12 -0.54
CA LEU A 24 -5.05 -5.86 -1.15
C LEU A 24 -5.16 -6.46 -2.56
N ALA A 25 -4.12 -6.33 -3.38
CA ALA A 25 -4.11 -6.91 -4.73
C ALA A 25 -4.20 -8.44 -4.69
N LEU A 26 -3.45 -9.09 -3.80
CA LEU A 26 -3.51 -10.55 -3.63
C LEU A 26 -4.90 -11.00 -3.15
N LEU A 27 -5.47 -10.32 -2.15
CA LEU A 27 -6.81 -10.62 -1.65
C LEU A 27 -7.89 -10.39 -2.71
N ALA A 28 -7.75 -9.35 -3.54
CA ALA A 28 -8.68 -9.04 -4.62
C ALA A 28 -8.64 -10.09 -5.74
N LEU A 29 -7.45 -10.55 -6.12
CA LEU A 29 -7.30 -11.64 -7.10
C LEU A 29 -7.82 -12.98 -6.55
N LEU A 30 -7.56 -13.26 -5.28
CA LEU A 30 -8.14 -14.42 -4.59
C LEU A 30 -9.68 -14.32 -4.56
N GLN A 31 -10.21 -13.12 -4.36
CA GLN A 31 -11.65 -12.83 -4.40
C GLN A 31 -12.27 -13.27 -5.74
N VAL A 32 -11.66 -12.84 -6.85
CA VAL A 32 -12.09 -13.18 -8.21
C VAL A 32 -12.02 -14.70 -8.45
N MET A 33 -10.94 -15.34 -8.01
CA MET A 33 -10.79 -16.79 -8.13
C MET A 33 -11.91 -17.53 -7.40
N LEU A 34 -12.18 -17.20 -6.14
CA LEU A 34 -13.21 -17.84 -5.33
C LEU A 34 -14.62 -17.60 -5.88
N ALA A 35 -14.90 -16.37 -6.35
CA ALA A 35 -16.17 -16.07 -7.02
C ALA A 35 -16.33 -16.90 -8.32
N GLY A 36 -15.25 -17.00 -9.11
CA GLY A 36 -15.22 -17.83 -10.31
C GLY A 36 -15.45 -19.32 -10.02
N SER A 37 -14.81 -19.86 -8.97
CA SER A 37 -15.02 -21.23 -8.51
C SER A 37 -16.47 -21.50 -8.10
N PHE A 38 -17.11 -20.57 -7.39
CA PHE A 38 -18.52 -20.67 -7.03
C PHE A 38 -19.42 -20.71 -8.26
N LEU A 39 -19.19 -19.79 -9.22
CA LEU A 39 -19.94 -19.75 -10.48
C LEU A 39 -19.69 -20.99 -11.36
N ASN A 40 -18.53 -21.64 -11.20
CA ASN A 40 -18.19 -22.89 -11.86
C ASN A 40 -18.73 -24.15 -11.12
N GLY A 41 -19.55 -23.97 -10.09
CA GLY A 41 -20.25 -25.06 -9.39
C GLY A 41 -19.57 -25.57 -8.11
N THR A 42 -18.46 -24.98 -7.68
CA THR A 42 -17.83 -25.29 -6.38
C THR A 42 -18.50 -24.48 -5.28
N TYR A 43 -19.70 -24.87 -4.86
CA TYR A 43 -20.54 -24.05 -3.97
C TYR A 43 -19.91 -23.71 -2.61
N ASP A 44 -19.06 -24.59 -2.05
CA ASP A 44 -18.35 -24.34 -0.78
C ASP A 44 -17.43 -23.11 -0.83
N SER A 45 -16.92 -22.76 -2.03
CA SER A 45 -16.08 -21.57 -2.22
C SER A 45 -16.82 -20.26 -1.95
N LEU A 46 -18.16 -20.27 -1.83
CA LEU A 46 -18.93 -19.10 -1.41
C LEU A 46 -18.59 -18.67 0.02
N LYS A 47 -18.40 -19.63 0.93
CA LYS A 47 -18.03 -19.34 2.32
C LYS A 47 -16.61 -18.75 2.39
N ASP A 48 -15.70 -19.30 1.60
CA ASP A 48 -14.33 -18.80 1.50
C ASP A 48 -14.29 -17.41 0.86
N HIS A 49 -15.11 -17.19 -0.16
CA HIS A 49 -15.32 -15.89 -0.79
C HIS A 49 -15.80 -14.86 0.26
N GLU A 50 -16.80 -15.18 1.06
CA GLU A 50 -17.27 -14.29 2.12
C GLU A 50 -16.17 -13.99 3.16
N GLY A 51 -15.45 -15.02 3.63
CA GLY A 51 -14.33 -14.87 4.56
C GLY A 51 -13.21 -13.98 4.01
N ASN A 52 -12.82 -14.20 2.75
CA ASN A 52 -11.84 -13.37 2.06
C ASN A 52 -12.32 -11.93 1.86
N ALA A 53 -13.63 -11.71 1.59
CA ALA A 53 -14.21 -10.37 1.51
C ALA A 53 -14.07 -9.61 2.84
N MET A 54 -14.26 -10.28 3.99
CA MET A 54 -14.08 -9.66 5.30
C MET A 54 -12.61 -9.33 5.61
N MET A 55 -11.67 -10.18 5.18
CA MET A 55 -10.24 -9.85 5.26
C MET A 55 -9.89 -8.64 4.40
N LEU A 56 -10.35 -8.61 3.15
CA LEU A 56 -10.14 -7.49 2.23
C LEU A 56 -10.73 -6.18 2.80
N ALA A 57 -11.95 -6.24 3.36
CA ALA A 57 -12.59 -5.10 4.01
C ALA A 57 -11.78 -4.58 5.21
N THR A 58 -11.23 -5.48 6.01
CA THR A 58 -10.36 -5.10 7.14
C THR A 58 -9.09 -4.41 6.63
N VAL A 59 -8.42 -5.00 5.63
CA VAL A 59 -7.17 -4.45 5.08
C VAL A 59 -7.40 -3.10 4.40
N VAL A 60 -8.53 -2.87 3.71
CA VAL A 60 -8.78 -1.57 3.07
C VAL A 60 -9.02 -0.46 4.10
N VAL A 61 -9.64 -0.78 5.24
CA VAL A 61 -9.78 0.18 6.36
C VAL A 61 -8.41 0.50 6.98
N LEU A 62 -7.56 -0.51 7.19
CA LEU A 62 -6.19 -0.29 7.66
C LEU A 62 -5.36 0.53 6.66
N GLN A 63 -5.51 0.26 5.36
CA GLN A 63 -4.90 1.03 4.28
C GLN A 63 -5.30 2.51 4.35
N LEU A 64 -6.54 2.82 4.77
CA LEU A 64 -7.01 4.21 4.88
C LEU A 64 -6.21 4.95 5.96
N ALA A 65 -5.96 4.31 7.11
CA ALA A 65 -5.08 4.84 8.15
C ALA A 65 -3.63 5.00 7.66
N VAL A 66 -3.13 4.05 6.86
CA VAL A 66 -1.81 4.16 6.21
C VAL A 66 -1.77 5.33 5.23
N ALA A 67 -2.83 5.57 4.46
CA ALA A 67 -2.91 6.68 3.51
C ALA A 67 -2.91 8.04 4.22
N VAL A 68 -3.54 8.13 5.39
CA VAL A 68 -3.40 9.27 6.31
C VAL A 68 -1.93 9.42 6.70
N ALA A 69 -1.27 8.35 7.17
CA ALA A 69 0.16 8.42 7.51
C ALA A 69 1.05 8.86 6.34
N VAL A 70 0.73 8.47 5.10
CA VAL A 70 1.48 8.94 3.92
C VAL A 70 1.37 10.45 3.77
N ARG A 71 0.19 11.04 3.98
CA ARG A 71 -0.03 12.47 3.79
C ARG A 71 0.63 13.32 4.88
N TRP A 72 0.35 13.03 6.15
CA TRP A 72 0.75 13.94 7.25
C TRP A 72 2.20 13.69 7.69
N PRO A 73 2.54 12.56 8.34
CA PRO A 73 3.92 12.30 8.72
C PRO A 73 4.83 12.06 7.50
N GLY A 74 4.32 11.43 6.44
CA GLY A 74 5.10 11.16 5.22
C GLY A 74 5.25 12.33 4.26
N ARG A 75 4.46 13.41 4.42
CA ARG A 75 4.40 14.58 3.50
C ARG A 75 4.17 14.19 2.03
N GLY A 76 3.57 13.02 1.82
CA GLY A 76 3.31 12.44 0.52
C GLY A 76 2.06 13.03 -0.17
N PRO A 77 1.73 12.49 -1.36
CA PRO A 77 0.58 12.94 -2.14
C PRO A 77 -0.74 12.58 -1.44
N LEU A 78 -1.81 13.29 -1.80
CA LEU A 78 -3.16 13.06 -1.28
C LEU A 78 -3.91 11.93 -2.01
N TRP A 79 -3.49 11.54 -3.21
CA TRP A 79 -4.20 10.53 -4.00
C TRP A 79 -4.42 9.20 -3.25
N PRO A 80 -3.49 8.66 -2.44
CA PRO A 80 -3.70 7.39 -1.75
C PRO A 80 -4.88 7.45 -0.77
N LEU A 81 -5.13 8.62 -0.18
CA LEU A 81 -6.23 8.82 0.76
C LEU A 81 -7.57 8.73 0.04
N TRP A 82 -7.73 9.49 -1.04
CA TRP A 82 -8.97 9.51 -1.82
C TRP A 82 -9.25 8.18 -2.51
N THR A 83 -8.24 7.55 -3.12
CA THR A 83 -8.43 6.25 -3.76
C THR A 83 -8.80 5.17 -2.74
N THR A 84 -8.16 5.17 -1.56
CA THR A 84 -8.49 4.19 -0.53
C THR A 84 -9.89 4.43 0.04
N ALA A 85 -10.28 5.69 0.27
CA ALA A 85 -11.63 6.03 0.71
C ALA A 85 -12.69 5.56 -0.30
N LEU A 86 -12.46 5.79 -1.59
CA LEU A 86 -13.34 5.30 -2.66
C LEU A 86 -13.41 3.76 -2.68
N LEU A 87 -12.27 3.08 -2.52
CA LEU A 87 -12.23 1.62 -2.42
C LEU A 87 -12.98 1.11 -1.20
N THR A 88 -12.89 1.77 -0.04
CA THR A 88 -13.67 1.41 1.16
C THR A 88 -15.16 1.49 0.88
N VAL A 89 -15.63 2.57 0.25
CA VAL A 89 -17.05 2.70 -0.16
C VAL A 89 -17.44 1.61 -1.16
N ALA A 90 -16.59 1.32 -2.14
CA ALA A 90 -16.83 0.26 -3.12
C ALA A 90 -16.91 -1.14 -2.46
N VAL A 91 -16.08 -1.44 -1.46
CA VAL A 91 -16.14 -2.70 -0.68
C VAL A 91 -17.46 -2.81 0.07
N ILE A 92 -17.91 -1.74 0.73
CA ILE A 92 -19.21 -1.73 1.41
C ILE A 92 -20.33 -2.01 0.40
N GLY A 93 -20.32 -1.32 -0.74
CA GLY A 93 -21.26 -1.54 -1.83
C GLY A 93 -21.22 -2.98 -2.37
N GLN A 94 -20.04 -3.58 -2.48
CA GLN A 94 -19.87 -4.99 -2.88
C GLN A 94 -20.55 -5.95 -1.90
N ILE A 95 -20.29 -5.76 -0.61
CA ILE A 95 -20.89 -6.59 0.45
C ILE A 95 -22.41 -6.47 0.41
N THR A 96 -22.95 -5.24 0.35
CA THR A 96 -24.39 -5.01 0.24
C THR A 96 -24.98 -5.66 -1.01
N ALA A 97 -24.35 -5.49 -2.18
CA ALA A 97 -24.82 -6.09 -3.43
C ALA A 97 -24.79 -7.63 -3.39
N GLY A 98 -23.77 -8.22 -2.75
CA GLY A 98 -23.64 -9.66 -2.55
C GLY A 98 -24.78 -10.24 -1.70
N TYR A 99 -25.04 -9.63 -0.53
CA TYR A 99 -26.15 -10.04 0.34
C TYR A 99 -27.53 -9.80 -0.27
N ALA A 100 -27.68 -8.73 -1.08
CA ALA A 100 -28.89 -8.46 -1.84
C ALA A 100 -29.08 -9.41 -3.05
N ARG A 101 -28.10 -10.29 -3.34
CA ARG A 101 -28.09 -11.19 -4.50
C ARG A 101 -28.21 -10.47 -5.84
N ALA A 102 -27.77 -9.21 -5.91
CA ALA A 102 -27.80 -8.40 -7.12
C ALA A 102 -26.58 -8.71 -8.01
N LEU A 103 -26.54 -9.93 -8.57
CA LEU A 103 -25.33 -10.50 -9.18
C LEU A 103 -24.72 -9.61 -10.27
N GLY A 104 -25.53 -9.03 -11.16
CA GLY A 104 -25.03 -8.14 -12.22
C GLY A 104 -24.27 -6.94 -11.65
N VAL A 105 -24.86 -6.24 -10.68
CA VAL A 105 -24.24 -5.10 -10.00
C VAL A 105 -23.00 -5.54 -9.24
N HIS A 106 -23.09 -6.66 -8.51
CA HIS A 106 -22.00 -7.20 -7.72
C HIS A 106 -20.78 -7.54 -8.59
N VAL A 107 -20.97 -8.30 -9.68
CA VAL A 107 -19.86 -8.68 -10.58
C VAL A 107 -19.25 -7.45 -11.25
N THR A 108 -20.07 -6.54 -11.79
CA THR A 108 -19.55 -5.32 -12.45
C THR A 108 -18.74 -4.46 -11.48
N LEU A 109 -19.27 -4.20 -10.28
CA LEU A 109 -18.55 -3.43 -9.27
C LEU A 109 -17.30 -4.17 -8.77
N GLY A 110 -17.31 -5.50 -8.71
CA GLY A 110 -16.14 -6.32 -8.38
C GLY A 110 -14.99 -6.15 -9.38
N VAL A 111 -15.29 -6.16 -10.69
CA VAL A 111 -14.29 -5.90 -11.74
C VAL A 111 -13.68 -4.50 -11.61
N LEU A 112 -14.52 -3.48 -11.38
CA LEU A 112 -14.06 -2.10 -11.18
C LEU A 112 -13.19 -1.97 -9.93
N LEU A 113 -13.58 -2.64 -8.84
CA LEU A 113 -12.84 -2.64 -7.58
C LEU A 113 -11.46 -3.26 -7.76
N VAL A 114 -11.36 -4.47 -8.35
CA VAL A 114 -10.09 -5.14 -8.64
C VAL A 114 -9.19 -4.25 -9.50
N SER A 115 -9.75 -3.63 -10.54
CA SER A 115 -9.01 -2.68 -11.39
C SER A 115 -8.47 -1.51 -10.57
N GLY A 116 -9.29 -0.89 -9.72
CA GLY A 116 -8.89 0.20 -8.84
C GLY A 116 -7.78 -0.20 -7.86
N VAL A 117 -7.86 -1.41 -7.29
CA VAL A 117 -6.81 -1.98 -6.43
C VAL A 117 -5.49 -2.11 -7.19
N LEU A 118 -5.51 -2.64 -8.42
CA LEU A 118 -4.31 -2.79 -9.25
C LEU A 118 -3.72 -1.43 -9.66
N PHE A 119 -4.54 -0.43 -10.00
CA PHE A 119 -4.05 0.93 -10.22
C PHE A 119 -3.43 1.54 -8.97
N GLY A 120 -4.05 1.33 -7.80
CA GLY A 120 -3.51 1.75 -6.51
C GLY A 120 -2.16 1.10 -6.19
N LEU A 121 -2.02 -0.20 -6.48
CA LEU A 121 -0.76 -0.94 -6.37
C LEU A 121 0.33 -0.31 -7.25
N VAL A 122 0.06 -0.16 -8.55
CA VAL A 122 1.01 0.44 -9.49
C VAL A 122 1.39 1.86 -9.04
N GLY A 123 0.42 2.66 -8.61
CA GLY A 123 0.64 4.00 -8.08
C GLY A 123 1.55 4.01 -6.85
N ALA A 124 1.32 3.12 -5.88
CA ALA A 124 2.11 3.03 -4.66
C ALA A 124 3.57 2.64 -4.92
N TRP A 125 3.81 1.74 -5.89
CA TRP A 125 5.14 1.31 -6.27
C TRP A 125 5.89 2.33 -7.14
N ARG A 126 5.17 3.20 -7.87
CA ARG A 126 5.76 4.32 -8.62
C ARG A 126 6.15 5.51 -7.75
N LEU A 127 5.68 5.61 -6.51
CA LEU A 127 6.10 6.69 -5.61
C LEU A 127 7.56 6.51 -5.20
N PRO A 128 8.42 7.54 -5.38
CA PRO A 128 9.82 7.46 -4.98
C PRO A 128 9.94 7.38 -3.45
N LEU A 129 10.85 6.54 -2.97
CA LEU A 129 11.18 6.51 -1.54
C LEU A 129 12.16 7.67 -1.26
N PRO A 130 11.95 8.47 -0.19
CA PRO A 130 12.92 9.48 0.26
C PRO A 130 14.32 8.87 0.39
N ALA A 131 15.41 9.61 0.21
CA ALA A 131 16.75 9.04 0.40
C ALA A 131 16.91 8.51 1.84
N ARG A 132 17.59 7.35 2.01
CA ARG A 132 17.98 6.91 3.35
C ARG A 132 19.02 7.92 3.83
N GLU A 133 18.74 8.67 4.89
CA GLU A 133 19.78 9.41 5.60
C GLU A 133 20.87 8.39 5.90
N ALA A 134 22.02 8.52 5.23
CA ALA A 134 23.17 7.70 5.56
C ALA A 134 23.44 8.01 7.03
N ARG A 135 23.20 7.03 7.90
CA ARG A 135 23.64 7.13 9.29
C ARG A 135 25.15 7.30 9.16
N VAL A 136 25.64 8.53 9.24
CA VAL A 136 27.06 8.81 9.36
C VAL A 136 27.41 8.15 10.68
N VAL A 137 27.90 6.91 10.61
CA VAL A 137 28.56 6.29 11.74
C VAL A 137 29.76 7.18 11.94
N GLY A 138 29.65 8.11 12.89
CA GLY A 138 30.80 8.86 13.34
C GLY A 138 31.86 7.83 13.69
N GLY A 139 33.00 7.89 13.01
CA GLY A 139 34.17 7.16 13.46
C GLY A 139 34.42 7.51 14.94
N PRO A 140 35.08 6.62 15.70
CA PRO A 140 35.29 6.78 17.15
C PRO A 140 35.88 8.14 17.57
N ASP A 141 36.40 8.92 16.62
CA ASP A 141 37.11 10.17 16.87
C ASP A 141 36.21 11.42 16.88
N GLY A 142 34.89 11.31 16.65
CA GLY A 142 33.94 12.42 16.77
C GLY A 142 34.16 13.61 15.82
N THR A 143 35.17 13.55 14.95
CA THR A 143 35.46 14.57 13.96
C THR A 143 34.67 14.25 12.70
N GLY A 144 33.54 14.91 12.48
CA GLY A 144 32.74 14.82 11.25
C GLY A 144 33.48 15.37 10.02
N ARG A 145 34.71 14.91 9.74
CA ARG A 145 35.43 15.21 8.51
C ARG A 145 35.00 14.21 7.45
N LEU A 146 34.42 14.72 6.37
CA LEU A 146 34.28 13.95 5.14
C LEU A 146 35.68 13.49 4.67
N PRO A 147 35.83 12.23 4.22
CA PRO A 147 37.07 11.79 3.61
C PRO A 147 37.45 12.72 2.45
N ARG A 148 38.71 13.18 2.42
CA ARG A 148 39.19 14.00 1.30
C ARG A 148 39.09 13.19 0.01
N PRO A 149 38.55 13.75 -1.09
CA PRO A 149 38.61 13.10 -2.40
C PRO A 149 40.08 12.84 -2.75
N GLY A 150 40.45 11.57 -2.96
CA GLY A 150 41.82 11.16 -3.34
C GLY A 150 42.73 10.67 -2.20
N GLY A 151 42.22 10.41 -0.99
CA GLY A 151 43.01 9.78 0.07
C GLY A 151 43.34 8.30 -0.22
N PRO A 152 44.50 7.78 0.23
CA PRO A 152 44.88 6.39 0.03
C PRO A 152 43.87 5.45 0.67
N VAL A 153 43.41 4.46 -0.11
CA VAL A 153 42.50 3.42 0.35
C VAL A 153 43.34 2.35 1.01
N GLU A 154 43.45 2.38 2.34
CA GLU A 154 43.99 1.23 3.07
C GLU A 154 42.95 0.11 3.09
N VAL A 155 43.21 -0.92 2.30
CA VAL A 155 42.46 -2.17 2.32
C VAL A 155 43.08 -3.05 3.41
N VAL A 156 42.41 -3.16 4.54
CA VAL A 156 42.78 -4.12 5.59
C VAL A 156 42.43 -5.52 5.10
N LYS A 157 43.41 -6.43 5.21
CA LYS A 157 43.34 -7.83 4.78
C LYS A 157 42.65 -8.71 5.82
#